data_AF-A0A1Y1L659-F1
#
_entry.id   AF-A0A1Y1L659-F1
#
_cell.length_a   1.000
_cell.length_b   1.000
_cell.length_c   1.000
_cell.angle_alpha   90.00
_cell.angle_beta   90.00
_cell.angle_gamma   90.00
#
_symmetry.space_group_name_H-M   'P 1'
#
loop_
_entity.id
_entity.type
_entity.pdbx_description
1 polymer ?
#
loop_
_entity_poly.entity_id
_entity_poly.type
_entity_poly.pdbx_seq_one_letter_code
_entity_poly.pdbx_strand_id
1 'polypeptide(L)'
;MTKNKQKGNTKFQFLFGGEFYNYYQYKVQTEQASMNGSSQNGNWNQCMQSMDETEIEQLTQQQEVLREQIKQSEQNLNAQHTVLLQQQQAQVENLVTKCEMAELQREAEASELPLDELYAILQPIIDSCTKDSISNGKSWILQHSSTKLQTLCIAHCLLYKVMHNSSTFPQKLHVIYLVNDVLHH
;
A
#
# COMPACT_ATOMS: atom_id res chain seq x y z
N MET A 1 47.05 22.90 37.41
CA MET A 1 47.08 24.31 37.87
C MET A 1 47.00 25.34 36.73
N THR A 2 47.50 25.06 35.52
CA THR A 2 47.52 26.01 34.38
C THR A 2 46.25 26.02 33.51
N LYS A 3 45.55 24.89 33.34
CA LYS A 3 44.34 24.78 32.48
C LYS A 3 43.23 25.75 32.91
N ASN A 4 42.80 25.72 34.17
CA ASN A 4 41.71 26.57 34.68
C ASN A 4 42.03 28.09 34.65
N LYS A 5 43.31 28.49 34.64
CA LYS A 5 43.74 29.89 34.53
C LYS A 5 43.61 30.47 33.12
N GLN A 6 43.45 29.62 32.10
CA GLN A 6 43.31 30.04 30.70
C GLN A 6 41.85 30.02 30.22
N LYS A 7 40.88 29.81 31.12
CA LYS A 7 39.45 29.76 30.79
C LYS A 7 38.98 31.14 30.34
N GLY A 8 38.50 31.24 29.10
CA GLY A 8 38.09 32.51 28.47
C GLY A 8 39.15 33.20 27.60
N ASN A 9 40.36 32.64 27.49
CA ASN A 9 41.39 33.14 26.57
C ASN A 9 41.24 32.47 25.20
N THR A 10 40.95 33.26 24.15
CA THR A 10 40.79 32.77 22.78
C THR A 10 42.01 32.00 22.26
N LYS A 11 43.22 32.40 22.68
CA LYS A 11 44.47 31.73 22.28
C LYS A 11 44.60 30.30 22.84
N PHE A 12 43.98 30.02 23.98
CA PHE A 12 44.05 28.71 24.65
C PHE A 12 42.69 28.01 24.72
N GLN A 13 41.74 28.46 23.89
CA GLN A 13 40.39 27.91 23.87
C GLN A 13 40.37 26.42 23.55
N PHE A 14 41.31 25.97 22.71
CA PHE A 14 41.50 24.56 22.37
C PHE A 14 41.71 23.67 23.60
N LEU A 15 42.13 24.17 24.76
CA LEU A 15 42.26 23.37 26.00
C LEU A 15 40.91 22.89 26.54
N PHE A 16 39.80 23.50 26.14
CA PHE A 16 38.47 23.25 26.67
C PHE A 16 37.52 22.61 25.64
N GLY A 17 38.04 22.12 24.51
CA GLY A 17 37.27 21.51 23.42
C GLY A 17 37.56 22.18 22.07
N GLY A 18 36.91 21.68 21.00
CA GLY A 18 37.06 22.19 19.63
C GLY A 18 38.09 21.44 18.77
N GLU A 19 38.25 21.89 17.53
CA GLU A 19 39.00 21.21 16.46
C GLU A 19 40.43 20.79 16.85
N PHE A 20 41.15 21.65 17.59
CA PHE A 20 42.54 21.38 17.97
C PHE A 20 42.70 20.71 19.35
N TYR A 21 41.61 20.43 20.07
CA TYR A 21 41.66 19.86 21.42
C TYR A 21 42.25 18.45 21.41
N ASN A 22 41.79 17.61 20.48
CA ASN A 22 42.23 16.22 20.37
C ASN A 22 43.73 16.14 20.00
N TYR A 23 44.17 16.97 19.04
CA TYR A 23 45.59 17.10 18.70
C TYR A 23 46.46 17.53 19.91
N TYR A 24 45.98 18.50 20.69
CA TYR A 24 46.69 18.94 21.89
C TYR A 24 46.77 17.84 22.96
N GLN A 25 45.66 17.14 23.26
CA GLN A 25 45.65 16.03 24.22
C GLN A 25 46.65 14.94 23.81
N TYR A 26 46.67 14.59 22.53
CA TYR A 26 47.65 13.67 21.95
C TYR A 26 49.09 14.13 22.17
N LYS A 27 49.40 15.39 21.81
CA LYS A 27 50.74 15.96 21.98
C LYS A 27 51.18 15.94 23.44
N VAL A 28 50.26 16.20 24.37
CA VAL A 28 50.57 16.15 25.80
C VAL A 28 50.85 14.72 26.27
N GLN A 29 50.03 13.74 25.89
CA GLN A 29 50.25 12.35 26.27
C GLN A 29 51.54 11.77 25.68
N THR A 30 51.86 12.08 24.42
CA THR A 30 53.11 11.62 23.77
C THR A 30 54.36 12.17 24.45
N GLU A 31 54.37 13.44 24.83
CA GLU A 31 55.48 14.04 25.56
C GLU A 31 55.60 13.45 26.99
N GLN A 32 54.47 13.19 27.66
CA GLN A 32 54.44 12.58 28.99
C GLN A 32 54.95 11.12 28.98
N ALA A 33 54.57 10.33 27.98
CA ALA A 33 55.06 8.96 27.81
C ALA A 33 56.57 8.93 27.51
N SER A 34 57.07 9.89 26.72
CA SER A 34 58.50 10.01 26.40
C SER A 34 59.37 10.38 27.60
N MET A 35 58.83 11.15 28.56
CA MET A 35 59.55 11.50 29.79
C MET A 35 59.58 10.38 30.84
N ASN A 36 58.61 9.45 30.83
CA ASN A 36 58.51 8.37 31.81
C ASN A 36 59.38 7.12 31.51
N GLY A 37 60.31 7.21 30.54
CA GLY A 37 61.50 6.34 30.50
C GLY A 37 61.27 4.83 30.36
N SER A 38 60.16 4.38 29.80
CA SER A 38 59.97 2.96 29.47
C SER A 38 60.35 2.71 28.03
N SER A 39 61.53 2.10 27.79
CA SER A 39 61.84 1.37 26.56
C SER A 39 60.84 0.24 26.38
N GLN A 40 59.67 0.55 25.83
CA GLN A 40 58.81 -0.41 25.21
C GLN A 40 58.69 0.02 23.75
N ASN A 41 58.97 -0.92 22.86
CA ASN A 41 58.73 -0.81 21.42
C ASN A 41 57.21 -0.62 21.19
N GLY A 42 56.72 0.57 21.48
CA GLY A 42 55.31 0.89 21.64
C GLY A 42 54.81 1.51 20.36
N ASN A 43 53.94 0.77 19.68
CA ASN A 43 53.27 1.13 18.44
C ASN A 43 52.60 2.51 18.55
N TRP A 44 53.32 3.57 18.12
CA TRP A 44 52.90 4.97 18.19
C TRP A 44 51.58 5.26 17.45
N ASN A 45 51.17 4.38 16.53
CA ASN A 45 49.89 4.42 15.83
C ASN A 45 48.68 4.07 16.73
N GLN A 46 48.85 3.33 17.82
CA GLN A 46 47.74 2.70 18.54
C GLN A 46 46.84 3.69 19.31
N CYS A 47 47.42 4.72 19.93
CA CYS A 47 46.66 5.65 20.78
C CYS A 47 45.90 6.71 19.96
N MET A 48 46.49 7.15 18.84
CA MET A 48 45.86 8.12 17.92
C MET A 48 44.71 7.47 17.13
N GLN A 49 44.82 6.18 16.78
CA GLN A 49 43.73 5.41 16.18
C GLN A 49 42.55 5.27 17.14
N SER A 50 42.79 4.93 18.41
CA SER A 50 41.72 4.56 19.34
C SER A 50 40.70 5.65 19.68
N MET A 51 41.09 6.93 19.69
CA MET A 51 40.19 8.06 20.02
C MET A 51 39.39 8.54 18.80
N ASP A 52 39.99 8.52 17.60
CA ASP A 52 39.31 8.85 16.34
C ASP A 52 38.37 7.70 15.92
N GLU A 53 38.77 6.45 16.16
CA GLU A 53 37.90 5.26 15.97
C GLU A 53 36.63 5.33 16.81
N THR A 54 36.70 5.82 18.06
CA THR A 54 35.51 5.87 18.93
C THR A 54 34.50 6.95 18.51
N GLU A 55 34.95 8.13 18.08
CA GLU A 55 34.06 9.16 17.51
C GLU A 55 33.48 8.73 16.16
N ILE A 56 34.29 8.10 15.30
CA ILE A 56 33.84 7.54 14.02
C ILE A 56 32.80 6.43 14.23
N GLU A 57 33.02 5.54 15.20
CA GLU A 57 32.10 4.44 15.51
C GLU A 57 30.76 4.96 16.03
N GLN A 58 30.76 5.98 16.90
CA GLN A 58 29.54 6.64 17.37
C GLN A 58 28.77 7.34 16.23
N LEU A 59 29.46 8.07 15.37
CA LEU A 59 28.84 8.73 14.20
C LEU A 59 28.29 7.71 13.21
N THR A 60 28.97 6.58 13.03
CA THR A 60 28.52 5.49 12.16
C THR A 60 27.24 4.85 12.72
N GLN A 61 27.21 4.58 14.03
CA GLN A 61 26.02 4.07 14.71
C GLN A 61 24.85 5.05 14.61
N GLN A 62 25.09 6.34 14.79
CA GLN A 62 24.06 7.36 14.64
C GLN A 62 23.54 7.44 13.20
N GLN A 63 24.42 7.29 12.21
CA GLN A 63 24.04 7.25 10.80
C GLN A 63 23.20 6.01 10.48
N GLU A 64 23.53 4.85 11.06
CA GLU A 64 22.77 3.62 10.89
C GLU A 64 21.36 3.73 11.51
N VAL A 65 21.24 4.29 12.71
CA VAL A 65 19.95 4.58 13.35
C VAL A 65 19.09 5.50 12.49
N LEU A 66 19.66 6.60 11.97
CA LEU A 66 18.94 7.53 11.10
C LEU A 66 18.51 6.87 9.79
N ARG A 67 19.36 6.03 9.18
CA ARG A 67 19.03 5.27 7.97
C ARG A 67 17.87 4.31 8.22
N GLU A 68 17.86 3.61 9.34
CA GLU A 68 16.77 2.70 9.70
C GLU A 68 15.47 3.47 10.00
N GLN A 69 15.54 4.63 10.66
CA GLN A 69 14.37 5.51 10.84
C GLN A 69 13.79 6.00 9.50
N ILE A 70 14.64 6.40 8.55
CA ILE A 70 14.22 6.80 7.20
C ILE A 70 13.49 5.63 6.53
N LYS A 71 14.11 4.44 6.52
CA LYS A 71 13.53 3.24 5.93
C LYS A 71 12.17 2.89 6.53
N GLN A 72 12.03 2.95 7.86
CA GLN A 72 10.76 2.71 8.54
C GLN A 72 9.71 3.77 8.17
N SER A 73 10.11 5.04 8.09
CA SER A 73 9.21 6.13 7.69
C SER A 73 8.71 5.97 6.25
N GLU A 74 9.57 5.54 5.32
CA GLU A 74 9.23 5.28 3.93
C GLU A 74 8.29 4.06 3.81
N GLN A 75 8.54 3.00 4.57
CA GLN A 75 7.64 1.85 4.64
C GLN A 75 6.25 2.25 5.16
N ASN A 76 6.19 3.05 6.22
CA ASN A 76 4.94 3.55 6.77
C ASN A 76 4.19 4.45 5.78
N LEU A 77 4.89 5.35 5.10
CA LEU A 77 4.30 6.23 4.08
C LEU A 77 3.73 5.41 2.91
N ASN A 78 4.47 4.42 2.42
CA ASN A 78 4.01 3.52 1.37
C ASN A 78 2.78 2.71 1.80
N ALA A 79 2.75 2.22 3.05
CA ALA A 79 1.60 1.52 3.60
C ALA A 79 0.36 2.44 3.65
N GLN A 80 0.53 3.68 4.12
CA GLN A 80 -0.56 4.66 4.16
C GLN A 80 -1.09 4.99 2.75
N HIS A 81 -0.19 5.23 1.79
CA HIS A 81 -0.55 5.49 0.40
C HIS A 81 -1.31 4.30 -0.23
N THR A 82 -0.86 3.07 0.04
CA THR A 82 -1.54 1.85 -0.43
C THR A 82 -2.96 1.76 0.12
N VAL A 83 -3.17 2.00 1.41
CA VAL A 83 -4.50 1.99 2.02
C VAL A 83 -5.40 3.08 1.43
N LEU A 84 -4.87 4.29 1.23
CA LEU A 84 -5.62 5.40 0.65
C LEU A 84 -6.09 5.07 -0.77
N LEU A 85 -5.20 4.53 -1.61
CA LEU A 85 -5.55 4.10 -2.96
C LEU A 85 -6.61 2.98 -2.96
N GLN A 86 -6.47 2.01 -2.06
CA GLN A 86 -7.45 0.92 -1.93
C GLN A 86 -8.83 1.46 -1.51
N GLN A 87 -8.89 2.42 -0.58
CA GLN A 87 -10.13 3.07 -0.19
C GLN A 87 -10.74 3.88 -1.33
N GLN A 88 -9.94 4.63 -2.07
CA GLN A 88 -10.41 5.37 -3.24
C GLN A 88 -10.98 4.42 -4.30
N GLN A 89 -10.28 3.33 -4.60
CA GLN A 89 -10.74 2.32 -5.56
C GLN A 89 -12.09 1.72 -5.13
N ALA A 90 -12.23 1.34 -3.86
CA ALA A 90 -13.48 0.84 -3.32
C ALA A 90 -14.63 1.88 -3.39
N GLN A 91 -14.35 3.16 -3.17
CA GLN A 91 -15.35 4.21 -3.32
C GLN A 91 -15.80 4.40 -4.78
N VAL A 92 -14.85 4.37 -5.72
CA VAL A 92 -15.15 4.46 -7.16
C VAL A 92 -16.03 3.28 -7.58
N GLU A 93 -15.66 2.05 -7.21
CA GLU A 93 -16.44 0.85 -7.54
C GLU A 93 -17.87 0.93 -6.99
N ASN A 94 -18.04 1.32 -5.73
CA ASN A 94 -19.37 1.47 -5.13
C ASN A 94 -20.23 2.54 -5.84
N LEU A 95 -19.62 3.66 -6.23
CA LEU A 95 -20.32 4.71 -6.96
C LEU A 95 -20.73 4.25 -8.37
N VAL A 96 -19.84 3.55 -9.08
CA VAL A 96 -20.13 2.97 -10.39
C VAL A 96 -21.30 1.99 -10.28
N THR A 97 -21.23 1.01 -9.37
CA THR A 97 -22.31 0.03 -9.16
C THR A 97 -23.64 0.71 -8.83
N LYS A 98 -23.63 1.74 -7.98
CA LYS A 98 -24.84 2.48 -7.62
C LYS A 98 -25.45 3.23 -8.83
N CYS A 99 -24.60 3.86 -9.65
CA CYS A 99 -25.05 4.58 -10.84
C CYS A 99 -25.64 3.63 -11.88
N GLU A 100 -24.94 2.52 -12.17
CA GLU A 100 -25.41 1.49 -13.10
C GLU A 100 -26.75 0.90 -12.65
N MET A 101 -26.90 0.59 -11.35
CA MET A 101 -28.14 0.03 -10.81
C MET A 101 -29.29 1.05 -10.88
N ALA A 102 -29.03 2.33 -10.65
CA ALA A 102 -30.02 3.40 -10.80
C ALA A 102 -30.42 3.65 -12.26
N GLU A 103 -29.50 3.45 -13.20
CA GLU A 103 -29.79 3.51 -14.63
C GLU A 103 -30.65 2.32 -15.07
N LEU A 104 -30.29 1.10 -14.67
CA LEU A 104 -31.07 -0.10 -14.97
C LEU A 104 -32.48 -0.02 -14.39
N GLN A 105 -32.62 0.50 -13.17
CA GLN A 105 -33.93 0.72 -12.54
C GLN A 105 -34.79 1.69 -13.37
N ARG A 106 -34.19 2.78 -13.87
CA ARG A 106 -34.88 3.76 -14.71
C ARG A 106 -35.32 3.15 -16.05
N GLU A 107 -34.49 2.30 -16.66
CA GLU A 107 -34.84 1.58 -17.88
C GLU A 107 -35.97 0.56 -17.64
N ALA A 108 -35.95 -0.14 -16.51
CA ALA A 108 -37.00 -1.08 -16.12
C ALA A 108 -38.34 -0.36 -15.94
N GLU A 109 -38.35 0.79 -15.25
CA GLU A 109 -39.53 1.63 -15.09
C GLU A 109 -40.06 2.14 -16.44
N ALA A 110 -39.18 2.62 -17.32
CA ALA A 110 -39.57 3.10 -18.64
C ALA A 110 -40.09 1.99 -19.57
N SER A 111 -39.68 0.74 -19.34
CA SER A 111 -40.11 -0.44 -20.11
C SER A 111 -41.27 -1.21 -19.48
N GLU A 112 -41.78 -0.73 -18.34
CA GLU A 112 -42.78 -1.41 -17.52
C GLU A 112 -42.38 -2.86 -17.19
N LEU A 113 -41.07 -3.11 -17.04
CA LEU A 113 -40.52 -4.44 -16.75
C LEU A 113 -40.48 -4.65 -15.23
N PRO A 114 -41.10 -5.72 -14.69
CA PRO A 114 -41.00 -6.05 -13.27
C PRO A 114 -39.63 -6.65 -12.97
N LEU A 115 -38.67 -5.78 -12.61
CA LEU A 115 -37.27 -6.17 -12.39
C LEU A 115 -37.10 -7.17 -11.23
N ASP A 116 -37.94 -7.06 -10.20
CA ASP A 116 -37.94 -7.99 -9.05
C ASP A 116 -38.31 -9.42 -9.46
N GLU A 117 -39.27 -9.58 -10.38
CA GLU A 117 -39.65 -10.88 -10.92
C GLU A 117 -38.52 -11.48 -11.76
N LEU A 118 -37.88 -10.67 -12.60
CA LEU A 118 -36.71 -11.10 -13.37
C LEU A 118 -35.61 -11.60 -12.43
N TYR A 119 -35.32 -10.89 -11.34
CA TYR A 119 -34.32 -11.36 -10.36
C TYR A 119 -34.74 -12.64 -9.63
N ALA A 120 -36.03 -12.79 -9.29
CA ALA A 120 -36.54 -14.02 -8.70
C ALA A 120 -36.39 -15.23 -9.63
N ILE A 121 -36.54 -15.02 -10.94
CA ILE A 121 -36.33 -16.06 -11.97
C ILE A 121 -34.84 -16.34 -12.20
N LEU A 122 -33.98 -15.32 -12.16
CA LEU A 122 -32.54 -15.47 -12.38
C LEU A 122 -31.83 -16.16 -11.21
N GLN A 123 -32.27 -15.96 -9.97
CA GLN A 123 -31.56 -16.47 -8.80
C GLN A 123 -31.40 -18.01 -8.81
N PRO A 124 -32.46 -18.83 -9.06
CA PRO A 124 -32.31 -20.29 -9.18
C PRO A 124 -31.38 -20.72 -10.33
N ILE A 125 -31.31 -19.95 -11.42
CA ILE A 125 -30.42 -20.21 -12.56
C ILE A 125 -28.98 -19.97 -12.14
N ILE A 126 -28.72 -18.84 -11.48
CA ILE A 126 -27.40 -18.47 -10.94
C ILE A 126 -26.91 -19.52 -9.95
N ASP A 127 -27.78 -20.01 -9.07
CA ASP A 127 -27.38 -20.91 -7.98
C ASP A 127 -27.17 -22.37 -8.44
N SER A 128 -27.96 -22.86 -9.39
CA SER A 128 -28.02 -24.30 -9.69
C SER A 128 -28.02 -24.67 -11.18
N CYS A 129 -28.29 -23.71 -12.08
CA CYS A 129 -28.33 -23.90 -13.53
C CYS A 129 -29.02 -25.20 -13.99
N THR A 130 -30.14 -25.56 -13.36
CA THR A 130 -30.89 -26.75 -13.75
C THR A 130 -31.64 -26.51 -15.07
N LYS A 131 -31.95 -27.61 -15.77
CA LYS A 131 -32.74 -27.57 -17.00
C LYS A 131 -34.09 -26.89 -16.78
N ASP A 132 -34.74 -27.14 -15.65
CA ASP A 132 -36.04 -26.56 -15.31
C ASP A 132 -35.93 -25.06 -15.06
N SER A 133 -34.90 -24.61 -14.30
CA SER A 133 -34.64 -23.19 -14.07
C SER A 133 -34.35 -22.44 -15.39
N ILE A 134 -33.54 -23.02 -16.29
CA ILE A 134 -33.25 -22.44 -17.61
C ILE A 134 -34.51 -22.38 -18.47
N SER A 135 -35.29 -23.46 -18.53
CA SER A 135 -36.53 -23.48 -19.30
C SER A 135 -37.55 -22.46 -18.78
N ASN A 136 -37.70 -22.34 -17.46
CA ASN A 136 -38.57 -21.35 -16.84
C ASN A 136 -38.09 -19.91 -17.14
N GLY A 137 -36.79 -19.66 -17.02
CA GLY A 137 -36.18 -18.38 -17.36
C GLY A 137 -36.41 -17.99 -18.81
N LYS A 138 -36.20 -18.93 -19.75
CA LYS A 138 -36.49 -18.71 -21.16
C LYS A 138 -37.95 -18.35 -21.40
N SER A 139 -38.88 -19.14 -20.86
CA SER A 139 -40.32 -18.89 -21.01
C SER A 139 -40.70 -17.51 -20.49
N TRP A 140 -40.18 -17.11 -19.33
CA TRP A 140 -40.44 -15.78 -18.77
C TRP A 140 -39.90 -14.68 -19.67
N ILE A 141 -38.65 -14.79 -20.15
CA ILE A 141 -38.02 -13.79 -21.03
C ILE A 141 -38.84 -13.62 -22.31
N LEU A 142 -39.24 -14.72 -22.96
CA LEU A 142 -40.01 -14.66 -24.20
C LEU A 142 -41.41 -14.06 -24.01
N GLN A 143 -42.01 -14.21 -22.82
CA GLN A 143 -43.29 -13.58 -22.50
C GLN A 143 -43.16 -12.07 -22.25
N HIS A 144 -42.02 -11.63 -21.71
CA HIS A 144 -41.78 -10.24 -21.32
C HIS A 144 -40.95 -9.44 -22.33
N SER A 145 -40.52 -10.04 -23.45
CA SER A 145 -39.77 -9.38 -24.53
C SER A 145 -40.66 -8.91 -25.69
N SER A 146 -41.87 -8.45 -25.40
CA SER A 146 -42.87 -8.07 -26.42
C SER A 146 -42.52 -6.79 -27.18
N THR A 147 -41.72 -5.92 -26.55
CA THR A 147 -41.25 -4.66 -27.15
C THR A 147 -39.74 -4.62 -27.21
N LYS A 148 -39.19 -3.85 -28.16
CA LYS A 148 -37.74 -3.63 -28.27
C LYS A 148 -37.16 -3.08 -26.96
N LEU A 149 -37.89 -2.20 -26.27
CA LEU A 149 -37.42 -1.57 -25.03
C LEU A 149 -37.30 -2.62 -23.90
N GLN A 150 -38.28 -3.51 -23.76
CA GLN A 150 -38.22 -4.61 -22.79
C GLN A 150 -37.08 -5.58 -23.11
N THR A 151 -36.92 -5.98 -24.37
CA THR A 151 -35.84 -6.88 -24.79
C THR A 151 -34.47 -6.29 -24.47
N LEU A 152 -34.28 -5.00 -24.73
CA LEU A 152 -33.02 -4.30 -24.42
C LEU A 152 -32.80 -4.21 -22.90
N CYS A 153 -33.82 -3.88 -22.12
CA CYS A 153 -33.71 -3.82 -20.66
C CYS A 153 -33.37 -5.19 -20.05
N ILE A 154 -34.01 -6.27 -20.52
CA ILE A 154 -33.68 -7.65 -20.12
C ILE A 154 -32.23 -7.97 -20.48
N ALA A 155 -31.78 -7.64 -21.70
CA ALA A 155 -30.39 -7.86 -22.12
C ALA A 155 -29.40 -7.07 -21.26
N HIS A 156 -29.68 -5.80 -20.95
CA HIS A 156 -28.88 -4.99 -20.04
C HIS A 156 -28.82 -5.58 -18.63
N CYS A 157 -29.93 -6.10 -18.11
CA CYS A 157 -29.96 -6.77 -16.81
C CYS A 157 -29.08 -8.03 -16.79
N LEU A 158 -29.18 -8.88 -17.83
CA LEU A 158 -28.33 -10.08 -17.95
C LEU A 158 -26.85 -9.72 -18.07
N LEU A 159 -26.53 -8.70 -18.87
CA LEU A 159 -25.18 -8.17 -19.01
C LEU A 159 -24.65 -7.66 -17.68
N TYR A 160 -25.42 -6.83 -16.97
CA TYR A 160 -25.07 -6.30 -15.66
C TYR A 160 -24.72 -7.43 -14.68
N LYS A 161 -25.53 -8.51 -14.64
CA LYS A 161 -25.27 -9.68 -13.80
C LYS A 161 -23.96 -10.40 -14.14
N VAL A 162 -23.60 -10.49 -15.42
CA VAL A 162 -22.34 -11.13 -15.86
C VAL A 162 -21.12 -10.23 -15.60
N MET A 163 -21.28 -8.92 -15.77
CA MET A 163 -20.21 -7.94 -15.65
C MET A 163 -19.89 -7.58 -14.21
N HIS A 164 -20.84 -7.73 -13.28
CA HIS A 164 -20.63 -7.38 -11.88
C HIS A 164 -19.42 -8.13 -11.26
N ASN A 165 -18.55 -7.39 -10.57
CA ASN A 165 -17.27 -7.91 -10.05
C ASN A 165 -17.44 -9.01 -8.99
N SER A 166 -18.62 -9.10 -8.36
CA SER A 166 -18.93 -10.15 -7.38
C SER A 166 -19.37 -11.48 -8.00
N SER A 167 -19.67 -11.52 -9.30
CA SER A 167 -20.16 -12.74 -9.96
C SER A 167 -18.99 -13.70 -10.24
N THR A 168 -19.09 -14.92 -9.72
CA THR A 168 -18.11 -15.98 -9.97
C THR A 168 -18.19 -16.52 -11.41
N PHE A 169 -17.13 -17.16 -11.89
CA PHE A 169 -17.12 -17.75 -13.23
C PHE A 169 -18.30 -18.70 -13.51
N PRO A 170 -18.65 -19.65 -12.61
CA PRO A 170 -19.83 -20.51 -12.81
C PRO A 170 -21.12 -19.72 -12.96
N GLN A 171 -21.35 -18.69 -12.14
CA GLN A 171 -22.55 -17.86 -12.21
C GLN A 171 -22.64 -17.11 -13.54
N LYS A 172 -21.52 -16.58 -14.05
CA LYS A 172 -21.45 -15.96 -15.38
C LYS A 172 -21.81 -16.96 -16.48
N LEU A 173 -21.28 -18.18 -16.37
CA LEU A 173 -21.54 -19.26 -17.31
C LEU A 173 -23.03 -19.69 -17.31
N HIS A 174 -23.66 -19.75 -16.14
CA HIS A 174 -25.09 -20.07 -16.02
C HIS A 174 -25.98 -19.05 -16.75
N VAL A 175 -25.68 -17.76 -16.61
CA VAL A 175 -26.39 -16.70 -17.34
C VAL A 175 -26.15 -16.79 -18.84
N ILE A 176 -24.93 -17.12 -19.27
CA ILE A 176 -24.62 -17.34 -20.71
C ILE A 176 -25.40 -18.54 -21.26
N TYR A 177 -25.57 -19.62 -20.49
CA TYR A 177 -26.40 -20.76 -20.91
C TYR A 177 -27.87 -20.37 -21.10
N LEU A 178 -28.41 -19.52 -20.22
CA LEU A 178 -29.76 -18.97 -20.40
C LEU A 178 -29.86 -18.14 -21.68
N VAL A 179 -28.92 -17.21 -21.91
CA VAL A 179 -28.90 -16.39 -23.14
C VAL A 179 -28.83 -17.26 -24.38
N ASN A 180 -27.97 -18.28 -24.37
CA ASN A 180 -27.86 -19.23 -25.47
C ASN A 180 -29.20 -19.95 -25.72
N ASP A 181 -29.87 -20.44 -24.67
CA ASP A 181 -31.15 -21.14 -24.79
C ASP A 181 -32.29 -20.25 -25.30
N VAL A 182 -32.29 -18.97 -24.92
CA VAL A 182 -33.26 -17.95 -25.41
C VAL A 182 -33.03 -17.63 -26.89
N LEU A 183 -31.78 -17.49 -27.33
CA LEU A 183 -31.45 -17.09 -28.70
C LEU A 183 -31.61 -18.21 -29.75
N HIS A 184 -31.67 -19.47 -29.32
CA HIS A 184 -31.87 -20.61 -30.20
C HIS A 184 -33.35 -21.04 -30.32
N HIS A 185 -34.28 -20.18 -29.90
CA HIS A 185 -35.72 -20.29 -30.20
C HIS A 185 -36.05 -19.66 -31.55
#